data_AF-A0A5K1AC56-F1
#
_entry.id   AF-A0A5K1AC56-F1
#
_cell.length_a   1.000
_cell.length_b   1.000
_cell.length_c   1.000
_cell.angle_alpha   90.00
_cell.angle_beta   90.00
_cell.angle_gamma   90.00
#
_symmetry.space_group_name_H-M   'P 1'
#
loop_
_entity.id
_entity.type
_entity.pdbx_description
1 polymer ?
#
loop_
_entity_poly.entity_id
_entity_poly.type
_entity_poly.pdbx_seq_one_letter_code
_entity_poly.pdbx_strand_id
1 'polypeptide(L)' 'SEEQKASERLWAISSLVNQATGDAFSGLLLVEVILQYKRWSVKRWNELYEDLPSRQVK' A
#
# COMPACT_ATOMS: atom_id res chain seq x y z
N SER A 1 1.84 5.25 -23.97
CA SER A 1 0.39 5.46 -23.76
C SER A 1 0.09 5.37 -22.27
N GLU A 2 -1.16 5.58 -21.83
CA GLU A 2 -1.50 5.41 -20.41
C GLU A 2 -1.36 3.95 -19.95
N GLU A 3 -1.62 3.00 -20.85
CA GLU A 3 -1.41 1.56 -20.62
C GLU A 3 0.06 1.26 -20.35
N GLN A 4 0.98 1.86 -21.12
CA GLN A 4 2.41 1.69 -20.91
C GLN A 4 2.84 2.20 -19.52
N LYS A 5 2.36 3.38 -19.11
CA LYS A 5 2.66 3.93 -17.77
C LYS A 5 2.06 3.06 -16.66
N ALA A 6 0.88 2.48 -16.87
CA ALA A 6 0.27 1.57 -15.92
C ALA A 6 1.12 0.30 -15.74
N SER A 7 1.57 -0.30 -16.85
CA SER A 7 2.47 -1.45 -16.83
C SER A 7 3.80 -1.16 -16.12
N GLU A 8 4.40 0.00 -16.39
CA GLU A 8 5.64 0.44 -15.72
C GLU A 8 5.45 0.60 -14.21
N ARG A 9 4.32 1.18 -13.76
CA ARG A 9 4.01 1.29 -12.32
C ARG A 9 3.83 -0.08 -11.68
N LEU A 10 3.13 -1.00 -12.34
CA LEU A 10 2.94 -2.36 -11.84
C LEU A 10 4.29 -3.09 -11.71
N TRP A 11 5.15 -2.97 -12.71
CA TRP A 11 6.50 -3.54 -12.66
C TRP A 11 7.33 -2.93 -11.53
N ALA A 12 7.31 -1.60 -11.36
CA ALA A 12 8.01 -0.93 -10.28
C ALA A 12 7.52 -1.37 -8.88
N ILE A 13 6.20 -1.51 -8.70
CA ILE A 13 5.62 -2.03 -7.45
C ILE A 13 6.09 -3.47 -7.18
N SER A 14 6.11 -4.33 -8.20
CA SER A 14 6.59 -5.73 -8.05
C SER A 14 8.06 -5.82 -7.63
N SER A 15 8.86 -4.82 -7.99
CA SER A 15 10.28 -4.73 -7.64
C SER A 15 10.51 -4.03 -6.28
N LEU A 16 9.58 -3.17 -5.86
CA LEU A 16 9.62 -2.51 -4.55
C LEU A 16 9.31 -3.47 -3.40
N VAL A 17 8.36 -4.37 -3.59
CA VAL A 17 7.91 -5.31 -2.56
C VAL A 17 8.92 -6.45 -2.42
N ASN A 18 9.36 -6.72 -1.19
CA ASN A 18 10.13 -7.92 -0.91
C ASN A 18 9.26 -9.17 -1.11
N GLN A 19 9.60 -9.97 -2.12
CA GLN A 19 8.80 -11.14 -2.53
C GLN A 19 9.06 -12.39 -1.66
N ALA A 20 10.17 -12.45 -0.92
CA ALA A 20 10.56 -13.63 -0.16
C ALA A 20 10.01 -13.61 1.27
N THR A 21 9.95 -12.43 1.90
CA THR A 21 9.53 -12.26 3.29
C THR A 21 8.85 -10.91 3.49
N GLY A 22 7.89 -10.85 4.42
CA GLY A 22 7.30 -9.57 4.84
C GLY A 22 8.38 -8.64 5.39
N ASP A 23 8.57 -7.51 4.71
CA ASP A 23 9.53 -6.46 5.09
C ASP A 23 8.77 -5.17 5.41
N ALA A 24 8.98 -4.64 6.61
CA ALA A 24 8.31 -3.44 7.09
C ALA A 24 8.73 -2.19 6.31
N PHE A 25 9.97 -2.11 5.80
CA PHE A 25 10.45 -0.95 5.05
C PHE A 25 9.84 -0.90 3.64
N SER A 26 9.91 -1.99 2.87
CA SER A 26 9.22 -2.05 1.58
C SER A 26 7.70 -1.90 1.72
N GLY A 27 7.11 -2.44 2.80
CA GLY A 27 5.70 -2.24 3.14
C GLY A 27 5.33 -0.77 3.37
N LEU A 28 6.13 -0.04 4.15
CA LEU A 28 5.94 1.40 4.39
C LEU A 28 6.03 2.20 3.08
N LEU A 29 7.04 1.92 2.25
CA LEU A 29 7.21 2.59 0.96
C LEU A 29 6.05 2.31 0.00
N LEU A 30 5.56 1.07 -0.03
CA LEU A 30 4.40 0.70 -0.83
C LEU A 30 3.15 1.49 -0.41
N VAL A 31 2.88 1.57 0.89
CA VAL A 31 1.74 2.34 1.42
C VAL A 31 1.84 3.81 1.02
N GLU A 32 3.01 4.44 1.21
CA GLU A 32 3.22 5.84 0.84
C GLU A 32 2.98 6.07 -0.66
N VAL A 33 3.52 5.21 -1.53
CA VAL A 33 3.30 5.29 -2.98
C VAL A 33 1.81 5.21 -3.34
N ILE A 34 1.05 4.30 -2.72
CA ILE A 34 -0.39 4.14 -2.98
C ILE A 34 -1.17 5.38 -2.53
N LEU A 35 -0.87 5.91 -1.33
CA LEU A 35 -1.53 7.11 -0.80
C LEU A 35 -1.26 8.32 -1.69
N GLN A 36 0.00 8.53 -2.12
CA GLN A 36 0.37 9.59 -3.05
C GLN A 36 -0.30 9.43 -4.42
N TYR A 37 -0.30 8.22 -4.98
CA TYR A 37 -0.95 7.92 -6.27
C TYR A 37 -2.46 8.20 -6.24
N LYS A 38 -3.13 7.85 -5.13
CA LYS A 38 -4.57 8.11 -4.92
C LYS A 38 -4.88 9.52 -4.44
N ARG A 39 -3.86 10.31 -4.07
CA ARG A 39 -3.99 11.61 -3.39
C ARG A 39 -4.82 11.52 -2.11
N TRP A 40 -4.59 10.47 -1.33
CA TRP A 40 -5.27 10.21 -0.07
C TRP A 40 -4.41 10.63 1.12
N SER A 41 -5.05 11.20 2.13
CA SER A 41 -4.45 11.31 3.46
C SER A 41 -4.60 9.99 4.22
N VAL A 42 -3.77 9.77 5.23
CA VAL A 42 -3.91 8.62 6.14
C VAL A 42 -5.30 8.57 6.78
N LYS A 43 -5.86 9.74 7.15
CA LYS A 43 -7.23 9.83 7.68
C LYS A 43 -8.26 9.29 6.68
N ARG A 44 -8.17 9.69 5.41
CA ARG A 44 -9.09 9.22 4.36
C ARG A 44 -8.98 7.71 4.15
N TRP A 45 -7.78 7.15 4.23
CA TRP A 45 -7.56 5.72 4.15
C TRP A 45 -8.19 4.97 5.34
N ASN A 46 -8.05 5.51 6.55
CA ASN A 46 -8.64 4.94 7.76
C ASN A 46 -10.19 4.98 7.77
N GLU A 47 -10.80 5.91 7.03
CA GLU A 47 -12.25 6.02 6.89
C GLU A 47 -12.87 5.03 5.89
N LEU A 48 -12.08 4.19 5.22
CA LEU A 48 -12.61 3.24 4.22
C LEU A 48 -13.51 2.18 4.83
N TYR A 49 -13.28 1.83 6.09
CA TYR A 49 -14.11 0.91 6.86
C TYR A 49 -13.89 1.17 8.35
N GLU A 50 -14.87 0.81 9.17
CA GLU A 50 -14.74 0.83 10.62
C GLU A 50 -14.42 -0.57 11.13
N ASP A 51 -13.34 -0.67 11.91
CA ASP A 51 -13.00 -1.90 12.61
C ASP A 51 -14.04 -2.22 13.69
N LEU A 52 -14.43 -3.49 13.79
CA LEU A 52 -15.20 -3.96 14.94
C LEU A 52 -14.31 -3.96 16.19
N PRO A 53 -14.87 -3.65 17.38
CA PRO A 53 -14.14 -3.78 18.63
C PRO A 53 -13.54 -5.19 18.78
N SER A 54 -12.23 -5.27 18.95
CA SER A 54 -11.50 -6.53 19.07
C SER A 54 -10.57 -6.52 20.29
N ARG A 55 -10.29 -7.70 20.83
CA ARG A 55 -9.35 -7.89 21.95
C ARG A 55 -8.51 -9.13 21.69
N GLN A 56 -7.19 -8.96 21.62
CA GLN A 56 -6.24 -10.06 21.57
C GLN A 56 -5.77 -10.41 22.98
N VAL A 57 -5.92 -11.69 23.36
CA VAL A 57 -5.34 -12.28 24.58
C VAL A 57 -4.13 -13.14 24.21
N LYS A 58 -3.27 -13.46 25.17
CA LYS A 58 -2.04 -14.23 24.98
C LYS A 58 -2.30 -15.73 24.96
#